data_AF-A0A178VCI7-F1
#
_entry.id   AF-A0A178VCI7-F1
#
_cell.length_a   1.000
_cell.length_b   1.000
_cell.length_c   1.000
_cell.angle_alpha   90.00
_cell.angle_beta   90.00
_cell.angle_gamma   90.00
#
_symmetry.space_group_name_H-M   'P 1'
#
loop_
_entity.id
_entity.type
_entity.pdbx_description
1 polymer ?
#
loop_
_entity_poly.entity_id
_entity_poly.type
_entity_poly.pdbx_seq_one_letter_code
_entity_poly.pdbx_strand_id
1 'polypeptide(L)'
;MNLHGISGHHEPNSEPPIPTGSSSPKLKISPKLNRWSRGRALRSGVKLDRPIPRSDNSPRRQVTEAQPTDEADKKTTAIDVEVTAGKSIYLVSDGTGWTAEHSVNAALGQFEDFSLNRGSSVNTHLFSWVEDEERLIEIIKQAAKEGAMCFYTLANPSMAKSAKQACDQLGVLSVDILGPIIEGIASHLGVSPSGLTRGAPGRVKTLNDAYFKRIEAIEFTIKQDDGTLPENLSKADIVLVGVSRTGKTPLSTYIAQKGYKVANVPFVMGVEPPRTLFQVEPRKVFGLKIQLVVLQAIRRTRVKTLGVDTEAENNYSGIDLVRKELDFASRIYERNPGWAVIDVTNKAIEETAAVILRLYHDGRDTSTTVPRISKRY
;
A
#
# COMPACT_ATOMS: atom_id res chain seq x y z
N MET A 1 24.96 76.73 37.17
CA MET A 1 26.14 77.48 36.71
C MET A 1 26.91 76.58 35.73
N ASN A 2 27.02 77.03 34.47
CA ASN A 2 28.17 76.95 33.55
C ASN A 2 29.14 75.76 33.63
N LEU A 3 29.69 75.18 32.55
CA LEU A 3 29.57 75.27 31.08
C LEU A 3 30.74 74.41 30.52
N HIS A 4 30.66 74.04 29.24
CA HIS A 4 31.72 73.55 28.30
C HIS A 4 31.83 72.05 28.01
N GLY A 5 31.66 71.75 26.71
CA GLY A 5 31.86 70.46 26.08
C GLY A 5 33.06 70.44 25.15
N ILE A 6 33.17 69.35 24.37
CA ILE A 6 34.05 69.20 23.20
C ILE A 6 33.29 68.38 22.14
N SER A 7 33.42 68.82 20.90
CA SER A 7 32.77 68.33 19.69
C SER A 7 33.39 67.04 19.13
N GLY A 8 32.59 66.29 18.38
CA GLY A 8 33.03 65.21 17.49
C GLY A 8 31.99 64.98 16.40
N HIS A 9 32.30 65.43 15.18
CA HIS A 9 31.56 65.13 13.96
C HIS A 9 31.82 63.68 13.52
N HIS A 10 30.78 62.95 13.10
CA HIS A 10 30.91 61.88 12.10
C HIS A 10 29.60 61.71 11.31
N GLU A 11 29.79 61.63 9.99
CA GLU A 11 28.82 61.57 8.90
C GLU A 11 27.91 60.32 8.91
N PRO A 12 26.74 60.37 8.23
CA PRO A 12 25.80 59.26 8.15
C PRO A 12 26.25 58.23 7.09
N ASN A 13 26.37 56.97 7.50
CA ASN A 13 26.74 55.88 6.61
C ASN A 13 25.55 55.46 5.74
N SER A 14 25.81 55.37 4.44
CA SER A 14 24.89 55.08 3.35
C SER A 14 24.64 53.58 3.21
N GLU A 15 23.39 53.21 2.90
CA GLU A 15 23.00 51.83 2.55
C GLU A 15 23.68 51.36 1.25
N PRO A 16 24.21 50.13 1.18
CA PRO A 16 24.78 49.60 -0.05
C PRO A 16 23.68 49.06 -1.00
N PRO A 17 23.88 49.14 -2.33
CA PRO A 17 22.86 48.78 -3.31
C PRO A 17 22.73 47.27 -3.52
N ILE A 18 21.52 46.84 -3.89
CA ILE A 18 21.16 45.46 -4.26
C ILE A 18 21.83 45.09 -5.59
N PRO A 19 22.65 44.02 -5.68
CA PRO A 19 23.21 43.60 -6.96
C PRO A 19 22.25 42.67 -7.71
N THR A 20 21.86 43.12 -8.90
CA THR A 20 21.22 42.32 -9.95
C THR A 20 22.25 41.42 -10.64
N GLY A 21 21.89 40.15 -10.84
CA GLY A 21 22.47 39.26 -11.86
C GLY A 21 23.90 38.76 -11.66
N SER A 22 24.05 37.51 -11.21
CA SER A 22 25.19 36.68 -11.60
C SER A 22 24.76 35.23 -11.82
N SER A 23 25.16 34.70 -12.96
CA SER A 23 24.93 33.34 -13.45
C SER A 23 25.59 32.30 -12.56
N SER A 24 24.83 31.35 -12.03
CA SER A 24 25.36 30.18 -11.33
C SER A 24 26.10 29.24 -12.30
N PRO A 25 27.26 28.67 -11.90
CA PRO A 25 28.00 27.74 -12.75
C PRO A 25 27.23 26.42 -12.88
N LYS A 26 26.99 25.98 -14.12
CA LYS A 26 26.39 24.68 -14.43
C LYS A 26 27.26 23.55 -13.86
N LEU A 27 26.81 22.96 -12.75
CA LEU A 27 27.36 21.72 -12.19
C LEU A 27 27.31 20.62 -13.26
N LYS A 28 28.48 20.17 -13.72
CA LYS A 28 28.62 19.00 -14.59
C LYS A 28 28.25 17.73 -13.79
N ILE A 29 27.00 17.30 -13.90
CA ILE A 29 26.51 16.04 -13.33
C ILE A 29 27.15 14.87 -14.09
N SER A 30 27.72 13.90 -13.37
CA SER A 30 28.42 12.76 -13.99
C SER A 30 27.48 11.88 -14.82
N PRO A 31 27.97 11.24 -15.91
CA PRO A 31 27.16 10.36 -16.76
C PRO A 31 26.48 9.20 -15.99
N LYS A 32 27.05 8.79 -14.84
CA LYS A 32 26.52 7.72 -13.97
C LYS A 32 25.24 8.15 -13.23
N LEU A 33 25.18 9.41 -12.76
CA LEU A 33 23.99 9.98 -12.10
C LEU A 33 22.81 10.14 -13.07
N ASN A 34 23.09 10.33 -14.36
CA ASN A 34 22.08 10.42 -15.42
C ASN A 34 21.42 9.08 -15.75
N ARG A 35 22.06 7.93 -15.45
CA ARG A 35 21.43 6.61 -15.65
C ARG A 35 20.44 6.29 -14.54
N TRP A 36 20.75 6.74 -13.32
CA TRP A 36 19.84 6.65 -12.18
C TRP A 36 18.60 7.52 -12.41
N SER A 37 18.77 8.75 -12.95
CA SER A 37 17.66 9.66 -13.29
C SER A 37 16.74 9.16 -14.40
N ARG A 38 17.28 8.58 -15.47
CA ARG A 38 16.48 7.97 -16.55
C ARG A 38 15.69 6.75 -16.06
N GLY A 39 16.30 5.95 -15.16
CA GLY A 39 15.58 4.90 -14.44
C GLY A 39 14.50 5.45 -13.50
N ARG A 40 14.65 6.68 -12.95
CA ARG A 40 13.63 7.34 -12.11
C ARG A 40 12.38 7.73 -12.89
N ALA A 41 12.52 8.34 -14.07
CA ALA A 41 11.37 8.75 -14.90
C ALA A 41 10.46 7.57 -15.31
N LEU A 42 11.04 6.41 -15.57
CA LEU A 42 10.30 5.17 -15.88
C LEU A 42 9.74 4.46 -14.63
N ARG A 43 10.19 4.84 -13.43
CA ARG A 43 9.72 4.31 -12.14
C ARG A 43 8.54 5.10 -11.58
N SER A 44 8.61 6.44 -11.56
CA SER A 44 7.65 7.32 -10.86
C SER A 44 6.36 7.63 -11.63
N GLY A 45 6.28 7.39 -12.94
CA GLY A 45 5.05 7.67 -13.71
C GLY A 45 4.67 9.15 -13.81
N VAL A 46 5.60 10.06 -13.52
CA VAL A 46 5.38 11.50 -13.70
C VAL A 46 5.55 11.85 -15.17
N LYS A 47 4.53 12.46 -15.77
CA LYS A 47 4.61 13.05 -17.12
C LYS A 47 5.77 14.04 -17.16
N LEU A 48 6.64 13.91 -18.17
CA LEU A 48 7.56 14.98 -18.53
C LEU A 48 6.72 16.13 -19.12
N ASP A 49 6.50 17.18 -18.34
CA ASP A 49 5.97 18.44 -18.88
C ASP A 49 6.94 18.95 -19.95
N ARG A 50 6.44 18.97 -21.20
CA ARG A 50 7.11 19.63 -22.32
C ARG A 50 6.82 21.13 -22.21
N PRO A 51 7.83 22.01 -22.31
CA PRO A 51 7.55 23.44 -22.37
C PRO A 51 6.94 23.79 -23.73
N ILE A 52 5.74 24.37 -23.70
CA ILE A 52 5.04 24.94 -24.86
C ILE A 52 5.62 26.35 -25.11
N PRO A 53 6.04 26.71 -26.34
CA PRO A 53 6.39 28.10 -26.65
C PRO A 53 5.13 28.95 -26.67
N ARG A 54 5.17 30.08 -25.97
CA ARG A 54 4.11 31.10 -25.97
C ARG A 54 3.96 31.69 -27.38
N SER A 55 2.73 31.70 -27.89
CA SER A 55 2.30 32.64 -28.92
C SER A 55 0.98 33.26 -28.50
N ASP A 56 1.03 34.56 -28.18
CA ASP A 56 -0.13 35.44 -28.08
C ASP A 56 -0.88 35.48 -29.41
N ASN A 57 -2.20 35.29 -29.35
CA ASN A 57 -3.20 36.12 -30.02
C ASN A 57 -4.56 35.41 -29.98
N SER A 58 -5.44 35.90 -29.12
CA SER A 58 -6.88 35.64 -29.18
C SER A 58 -7.59 36.85 -29.79
N PRO A 59 -8.62 36.62 -30.63
CA PRO A 59 -9.81 37.44 -30.55
C PRO A 59 -11.04 36.62 -30.15
N ARG A 60 -11.87 37.33 -29.39
CA ARG A 60 -13.07 36.96 -28.64
C ARG A 60 -14.29 36.76 -29.56
N ARG A 61 -15.11 35.72 -29.35
CA ARG A 61 -16.54 35.68 -29.73
C ARG A 61 -17.26 34.54 -29.00
N GLN A 62 -18.08 34.89 -28.00
CA GLN A 62 -19.56 34.97 -28.02
C GLN A 62 -20.24 33.63 -27.74
N VAL A 63 -20.86 33.59 -26.56
CA VAL A 63 -21.81 32.58 -26.08
C VAL A 63 -23.13 32.78 -26.83
N THR A 64 -23.76 31.70 -27.26
CA THR A 64 -25.18 31.70 -27.65
C THR A 64 -25.81 30.42 -27.14
N GLU A 65 -26.88 30.58 -26.36
CA GLU A 65 -27.79 29.53 -25.90
C GLU A 65 -28.58 28.94 -27.07
N ALA A 66 -28.89 27.65 -27.01
CA ALA A 66 -30.03 27.06 -27.68
C ALA A 66 -30.60 25.91 -26.85
N GLN A 67 -31.91 25.97 -26.65
CA GLN A 67 -32.77 25.02 -25.94
C GLN A 67 -33.45 24.05 -26.94
N PRO A 68 -34.28 23.09 -26.51
CA PRO A 68 -34.23 21.68 -26.89
C PRO A 68 -35.14 21.32 -28.08
N THR A 69 -34.94 20.12 -28.64
CA THR A 69 -35.93 19.47 -29.53
C THR A 69 -36.13 18.01 -29.14
N ASP A 70 -37.40 17.68 -28.91
CA ASP A 70 -37.97 16.34 -28.79
C ASP A 70 -37.70 15.50 -30.05
N GLU A 71 -37.37 14.22 -29.86
CA GLU A 71 -37.69 13.19 -30.85
C GLU A 71 -37.80 11.81 -30.21
N ALA A 72 -38.77 11.06 -30.72
CA ALA A 72 -39.47 9.95 -30.09
C ALA A 72 -38.86 8.57 -30.34
N ASP A 73 -39.29 7.63 -29.49
CA ASP A 73 -39.52 6.20 -29.74
C ASP A 73 -38.48 5.41 -30.56
N LYS A 74 -37.60 4.72 -29.83
CA LYS A 74 -37.05 3.42 -30.26
C LYS A 74 -37.21 2.39 -29.15
N LYS A 75 -38.31 1.63 -29.22
CA LYS A 75 -38.47 0.32 -28.59
C LYS A 75 -37.35 -0.59 -29.10
N THR A 76 -36.30 -0.71 -28.32
CA THR A 76 -35.32 -1.79 -28.47
C THR A 76 -35.81 -2.94 -27.60
N THR A 77 -36.15 -4.05 -28.24
CA THR A 77 -36.50 -5.33 -27.62
C THR A 77 -35.41 -5.73 -26.64
N ALA A 78 -35.72 -5.64 -25.34
CA ALA A 78 -34.89 -6.21 -24.29
C ALA A 78 -34.89 -7.74 -24.48
N ILE A 79 -33.72 -8.29 -24.75
CA ILE A 79 -33.43 -9.68 -24.49
C ILE A 79 -33.29 -9.75 -22.98
N ASP A 80 -34.29 -10.30 -22.31
CA ASP A 80 -34.26 -10.59 -20.88
C ASP A 80 -33.19 -11.66 -20.61
N VAL A 81 -31.95 -11.21 -20.46
CA VAL A 81 -30.94 -11.96 -19.71
C VAL A 81 -31.27 -11.70 -18.25
N GLU A 82 -31.93 -12.66 -17.61
CA GLU A 82 -32.10 -12.69 -16.17
C GLU A 82 -30.70 -12.68 -15.53
N VAL A 83 -30.20 -11.49 -15.22
CA VAL A 83 -28.98 -11.33 -14.42
C VAL A 83 -29.35 -11.85 -13.03
N THR A 84 -29.02 -13.11 -12.76
CA THR A 84 -29.22 -13.72 -11.45
C THR A 84 -28.61 -12.79 -10.40
N ALA A 85 -29.44 -12.16 -9.58
CA ALA A 85 -29.00 -11.25 -8.54
C ALA A 85 -28.01 -11.98 -7.62
N GLY A 86 -26.80 -11.43 -7.49
CA GLY A 86 -25.75 -12.03 -6.68
C GLY A 86 -26.18 -12.18 -5.22
N LYS A 87 -25.64 -13.19 -4.53
CA LYS A 87 -25.93 -13.43 -3.11
C LYS A 87 -25.30 -12.32 -2.26
N SER A 88 -26.06 -11.74 -1.34
CA SER A 88 -25.57 -10.67 -0.46
C SER A 88 -25.04 -11.21 0.87
N ILE A 89 -23.93 -10.62 1.33
CA ILE A 89 -23.34 -10.83 2.65
C ILE A 89 -23.20 -9.49 3.34
N TYR A 90 -23.83 -9.35 4.49
CA TYR A 90 -23.76 -8.16 5.34
C TYR A 90 -22.66 -8.35 6.37
N LEU A 91 -21.83 -7.34 6.53
CA LEU A 91 -20.72 -7.29 7.48
C LEU A 91 -21.01 -6.16 8.47
N VAL A 92 -21.37 -6.51 9.70
CA VAL A 92 -21.84 -5.54 10.70
C VAL A 92 -20.84 -5.42 11.84
N SER A 93 -20.43 -4.21 12.19
CA SER A 93 -19.40 -3.98 13.19
C SER A 93 -19.65 -2.72 14.00
N ASP A 94 -19.45 -2.80 15.32
CA ASP A 94 -19.44 -1.65 16.23
C ASP A 94 -18.13 -0.83 16.15
N GLY A 95 -17.12 -1.34 15.44
CA GLY A 95 -15.93 -0.59 15.01
C GLY A 95 -15.89 -0.40 13.49
N THR A 96 -14.71 -0.58 12.89
CA THR A 96 -14.46 -0.32 11.46
C THR A 96 -14.90 -1.43 10.50
N GLY A 97 -15.24 -2.63 10.98
CA GLY A 97 -15.63 -3.76 10.15
C GLY A 97 -14.52 -4.50 9.39
N TRP A 98 -13.30 -3.94 9.29
CA TRP A 98 -12.15 -4.58 8.64
C TRP A 98 -11.82 -6.00 9.11
N THR A 99 -12.10 -6.35 10.37
CA THR A 99 -11.87 -7.73 10.86
C THR A 99 -12.88 -8.71 10.27
N ALA A 100 -14.15 -8.31 10.17
CA ALA A 100 -15.19 -9.10 9.53
C ALA A 100 -14.90 -9.24 8.03
N GLU A 101 -14.59 -8.13 7.36
CA GLU A 101 -14.28 -8.08 5.93
C GLU A 101 -13.08 -8.96 5.57
N HIS A 102 -11.98 -8.88 6.33
CA HIS A 102 -10.81 -9.73 6.10
C HIS A 102 -11.11 -11.22 6.30
N SER A 103 -11.88 -11.56 7.33
CA SER A 103 -12.23 -12.97 7.64
C SER A 103 -13.16 -13.56 6.57
N VAL A 104 -14.16 -12.78 6.12
CA VAL A 104 -15.08 -13.20 5.07
C VAL A 104 -14.37 -13.31 3.73
N ASN A 105 -13.49 -12.36 3.37
CA ASN A 105 -12.69 -12.46 2.15
C ASN A 105 -11.79 -13.70 2.14
N ALA A 106 -11.17 -14.04 3.27
CA ALA A 106 -10.39 -15.27 3.40
C ALA A 106 -11.26 -16.53 3.24
N ALA A 107 -12.47 -16.54 3.81
CA ALA A 107 -13.40 -17.65 3.67
C ALA A 107 -13.94 -17.80 2.23
N LEU A 108 -14.20 -16.69 1.53
CA LEU A 108 -14.64 -16.68 0.13
C LEU A 108 -13.61 -17.30 -0.83
N GLY A 109 -12.32 -17.26 -0.49
CA GLY A 109 -11.27 -17.97 -1.24
C GLY A 109 -11.44 -19.49 -1.28
N GLN A 110 -12.26 -20.09 -0.41
CA GLN A 110 -12.61 -21.51 -0.47
C GLN A 110 -13.69 -21.82 -1.53
N PHE A 111 -14.26 -20.80 -2.17
CA PHE A 111 -15.37 -20.91 -3.11
C PHE A 111 -15.04 -20.32 -4.49
N GLU A 112 -13.75 -20.28 -4.88
CA GLU A 112 -13.34 -19.77 -6.20
C GLU A 112 -14.07 -20.48 -7.36
N ASP A 113 -14.29 -21.79 -7.25
CA ASP A 113 -15.04 -22.60 -8.23
C ASP A 113 -16.52 -22.23 -8.30
N PHE A 114 -17.10 -21.70 -7.22
CA PHE A 114 -18.51 -21.30 -7.18
C PHE A 114 -18.74 -20.08 -8.09
N SER A 115 -17.85 -19.09 -8.04
CA SER A 115 -17.94 -17.92 -8.92
C SER A 115 -17.61 -18.24 -10.38
N LEU A 116 -16.69 -19.17 -10.64
CA LEU A 116 -16.30 -19.53 -12.01
C LEU A 116 -17.33 -20.42 -12.72
N ASN A 117 -17.95 -21.38 -12.02
CA ASN A 117 -18.78 -22.41 -12.66
C ASN A 117 -20.29 -22.16 -12.55
N ARG A 118 -20.75 -21.34 -11.59
CA ARG A 118 -22.19 -21.16 -11.33
C ARG A 118 -22.71 -19.75 -11.63
N GLY A 119 -21.87 -18.85 -12.14
CA GLY A 119 -22.27 -17.49 -12.55
C GLY A 119 -22.86 -16.61 -11.43
N SER A 120 -22.82 -17.06 -10.18
CA SER A 120 -23.41 -16.36 -9.05
C SER A 120 -22.33 -15.49 -8.38
N SER A 121 -22.49 -14.18 -8.49
CA SER A 121 -21.64 -13.22 -7.77
C SER A 121 -22.02 -13.17 -6.29
N VAL A 122 -21.06 -12.80 -5.45
CA VAL A 122 -21.28 -12.50 -4.04
C VAL A 122 -21.03 -11.01 -3.83
N ASN A 123 -21.97 -10.32 -3.20
CA ASN A 123 -21.86 -8.90 -2.88
C ASN A 123 -21.69 -8.74 -1.36
N THR A 124 -20.60 -8.10 -0.93
CA THR A 124 -20.39 -7.78 0.49
C THR A 124 -20.79 -6.35 0.79
N HIS A 125 -21.57 -6.14 1.85
CA HIS A 125 -22.02 -4.83 2.31
C HIS A 125 -21.51 -4.55 3.72
N LEU A 126 -20.65 -3.54 3.86
CA LEU A 126 -20.01 -3.20 5.14
C LEU A 126 -20.78 -2.11 5.89
N PHE A 127 -21.20 -2.42 7.11
CA PHE A 127 -21.84 -1.50 8.05
C PHE A 127 -20.92 -1.30 9.26
N SER A 128 -20.22 -0.17 9.26
CA SER A 128 -19.29 0.23 10.33
C SER A 128 -19.97 1.14 11.34
N TRP A 129 -19.43 1.18 12.56
CA TRP A 129 -19.88 2.04 13.66
C TRP A 129 -21.35 1.81 14.06
N VAL A 130 -21.78 0.55 14.06
CA VAL A 130 -23.12 0.15 14.52
C VAL A 130 -23.07 0.00 16.05
N GLU A 131 -23.31 1.11 16.75
CA GLU A 131 -23.12 1.22 18.20
C GLU A 131 -24.44 1.11 19.00
N ASP A 132 -25.59 1.23 18.34
CA ASP A 132 -26.92 1.19 18.95
C ASP A 132 -27.80 0.06 18.39
N GLU A 133 -28.72 -0.41 19.23
CA GLU A 133 -29.59 -1.55 18.94
C GLU A 133 -30.61 -1.24 17.85
N GLU A 134 -31.14 -0.02 17.78
CA GLU A 134 -32.12 0.37 16.76
C GLU A 134 -31.53 0.21 15.36
N ARG A 135 -30.34 0.75 15.13
CA ARG A 135 -29.63 0.65 13.86
C ARG A 135 -29.28 -0.78 13.50
N LEU A 136 -28.83 -1.58 14.48
CA LEU A 136 -28.55 -2.99 14.29
C LEU A 136 -29.79 -3.74 13.79
N ILE A 137 -30.94 -3.52 14.42
CA ILE A 137 -32.20 -4.16 14.04
C ILE A 137 -32.67 -3.71 12.65
N GLU A 138 -32.51 -2.44 12.29
CA GLU A 138 -32.78 -1.96 10.93
C GLU A 138 -31.97 -2.70 9.87
N ILE A 139 -30.66 -2.85 10.10
CA ILE A 139 -29.75 -3.56 9.19
C ILE A 139 -30.16 -5.02 9.04
N ILE A 140 -30.50 -5.70 10.14
CA ILE A 140 -30.93 -7.11 10.10
C ILE A 140 -32.28 -7.25 9.37
N LYS A 141 -33.22 -6.32 9.57
CA LYS A 141 -34.48 -6.28 8.81
C LYS A 141 -34.22 -6.09 7.31
N GLN A 142 -33.24 -5.27 6.94
CA GLN A 142 -32.86 -5.09 5.55
C GLN A 142 -32.21 -6.37 4.99
N ALA A 143 -31.31 -7.00 5.75
CA ALA A 143 -30.70 -8.29 5.37
C ALA A 143 -31.77 -9.37 5.10
N ALA A 144 -32.81 -9.43 5.94
CA ALA A 144 -33.94 -10.35 5.73
C ALA A 144 -34.68 -10.09 4.41
N LYS A 145 -34.96 -8.82 4.09
CA LYS A 145 -35.62 -8.43 2.83
C LYS A 145 -34.78 -8.76 1.61
N GLU A 146 -33.46 -8.66 1.72
CA GLU A 146 -32.52 -8.93 0.63
C GLU A 146 -32.04 -10.40 0.58
N GLY A 147 -32.50 -11.25 1.51
CA GLY A 147 -32.04 -12.64 1.61
C GLY A 147 -30.53 -12.75 1.89
N ALA A 148 -29.96 -11.76 2.58
CA ALA A 148 -28.53 -11.67 2.86
C ALA A 148 -28.15 -12.46 4.12
N MET A 149 -26.94 -13.04 4.12
CA MET A 149 -26.32 -13.59 5.33
C MET A 149 -25.65 -12.47 6.13
N CYS A 150 -25.64 -12.54 7.46
CA CYS A 150 -25.04 -11.52 8.32
C CYS A 150 -23.82 -12.05 9.11
N PHE A 151 -22.64 -11.52 8.84
CA PHE A 151 -21.49 -11.68 9.73
C PHE A 151 -21.35 -10.43 10.59
N TYR A 152 -21.06 -10.61 11.87
CA TYR A 152 -20.88 -9.47 12.75
C TYR A 152 -19.70 -9.61 13.71
N THR A 153 -19.20 -8.45 14.13
CA THR A 153 -18.20 -8.29 15.19
C THR A 153 -18.68 -7.23 16.17
N LEU A 154 -19.28 -7.66 17.28
CA LEU A 154 -19.87 -6.79 18.29
C LEU A 154 -19.19 -7.10 19.64
N ALA A 155 -18.49 -6.12 20.19
CA ALA A 155 -17.78 -6.23 21.46
C ALA A 155 -18.75 -6.23 22.66
N ASN A 156 -19.88 -5.53 22.56
CA ASN A 156 -20.89 -5.50 23.60
C ASN A 156 -21.73 -6.80 23.57
N PRO A 157 -21.74 -7.62 24.64
CA PRO A 157 -22.51 -8.87 24.68
C PRO A 157 -24.01 -8.70 24.50
N SER A 158 -24.60 -7.58 24.95
CA SER A 158 -26.04 -7.33 24.75
C SER A 158 -26.35 -7.13 23.28
N MET A 159 -25.54 -6.34 22.57
CA MET A 159 -25.66 -6.11 21.12
C MET A 159 -25.50 -7.42 20.34
N ALA A 160 -24.49 -8.25 20.68
CA ALA A 160 -24.28 -9.54 20.03
C ALA A 160 -25.47 -10.49 20.24
N LYS A 161 -26.07 -10.48 21.45
CA LYS A 161 -27.28 -11.26 21.75
C LYS A 161 -28.49 -10.76 20.97
N SER A 162 -28.70 -9.45 20.92
CA SER A 162 -29.80 -8.84 20.15
C SER A 162 -29.65 -9.12 18.65
N ALA A 163 -28.43 -9.07 18.10
CA ALA A 163 -28.15 -9.43 16.71
C ALA A 163 -28.58 -10.87 16.42
N LYS A 164 -28.11 -11.81 17.24
CA LYS A 164 -28.45 -13.24 17.10
C LYS A 164 -29.96 -13.46 17.19
N GLN A 165 -30.62 -12.91 18.21
CA GLN A 165 -32.06 -13.08 18.39
C GLN A 165 -32.87 -12.51 17.22
N ALA A 166 -32.51 -11.32 16.73
CA ALA A 166 -33.18 -10.71 15.60
C ALA A 166 -32.97 -11.49 14.30
N CYS A 167 -31.75 -12.00 14.07
CA CYS A 167 -31.45 -12.85 12.93
C CYS A 167 -32.26 -14.16 12.99
N ASP A 168 -32.30 -14.84 14.14
CA ASP A 168 -33.06 -16.08 14.33
C ASP A 168 -34.57 -15.86 14.11
N GLN A 169 -35.12 -14.76 14.63
CA GLN A 169 -36.54 -14.40 14.45
C GLN A 169 -36.93 -14.10 13.01
N LEU A 170 -36.03 -13.47 12.24
CA LEU A 170 -36.28 -13.07 10.85
C LEU A 170 -35.77 -14.11 9.83
N GLY A 171 -35.25 -15.25 10.28
CA GLY A 171 -34.72 -16.30 9.41
C GLY A 171 -33.45 -15.89 8.65
N VAL A 172 -32.68 -14.95 9.19
CA VAL A 172 -31.41 -14.49 8.62
C VAL A 172 -30.28 -15.37 9.13
N LEU A 173 -29.57 -16.03 8.22
CA LEU A 173 -28.36 -16.78 8.59
C LEU A 173 -27.31 -15.80 9.14
N SER A 174 -26.78 -16.06 10.34
CA SER A 174 -25.81 -15.17 10.96
C SER A 174 -24.65 -15.87 11.68
N VAL A 175 -23.51 -15.17 11.78
CA VAL A 175 -22.29 -15.65 12.44
C VAL A 175 -21.61 -14.53 13.21
N ASP A 176 -21.35 -14.76 14.50
CA ASP A 176 -20.42 -13.95 15.30
C ASP A 176 -18.98 -14.41 15.03
N ILE A 177 -18.18 -13.55 14.42
CA ILE A 177 -16.79 -13.88 14.05
C ILE A 177 -15.86 -13.86 15.28
N LEU A 178 -16.06 -12.91 16.20
CA LEU A 178 -15.12 -12.68 17.29
C LEU A 178 -15.55 -13.29 18.63
N GLY A 179 -16.84 -13.53 18.85
CA GLY A 179 -17.37 -14.11 20.09
C GLY A 179 -16.58 -15.35 20.55
N PRO A 180 -16.46 -16.41 19.71
CA PRO A 180 -15.71 -17.61 20.08
C PRO A 180 -14.21 -17.36 20.37
N ILE A 181 -13.59 -16.41 19.65
CA ILE A 181 -12.17 -16.07 19.83
C ILE A 181 -11.97 -15.33 21.15
N ILE A 182 -12.86 -14.38 21.46
CA ILE A 182 -12.85 -13.61 22.71
C ILE A 182 -13.04 -14.54 23.90
N GLU A 183 -14.00 -15.46 23.83
CA GLU A 183 -14.25 -16.47 24.87
C GLU A 183 -13.04 -17.38 25.08
N GLY A 184 -12.42 -17.86 24.00
CA GLY A 184 -11.20 -18.67 24.08
C GLY A 184 -10.03 -17.94 24.75
N ILE A 185 -9.82 -16.66 24.41
CA ILE A 185 -8.78 -15.82 25.05
C ILE A 185 -9.13 -15.56 26.52
N ALA A 186 -10.38 -15.23 26.83
CA ALA A 186 -10.83 -14.99 28.20
C ALA A 186 -10.61 -16.21 29.10
N SER A 187 -10.96 -17.40 28.60
CA SER A 187 -10.72 -18.67 29.29
C SER A 187 -9.22 -18.93 29.50
N HIS A 188 -8.39 -18.69 28.48
CA HIS A 188 -6.94 -18.90 28.58
C HIS A 188 -6.25 -17.93 29.54
N LEU A 189 -6.68 -16.67 29.57
CA LEU A 189 -6.12 -15.63 30.44
C LEU A 189 -6.72 -15.62 31.86
N GLY A 190 -7.86 -16.28 32.07
CA GLY A 190 -8.59 -16.24 33.33
C GLY A 190 -9.19 -14.87 33.67
N VAL A 191 -9.48 -14.05 32.65
CA VAL A 191 -10.05 -12.70 32.82
C VAL A 191 -11.27 -12.50 31.94
N SER A 192 -12.27 -11.80 32.45
CA SER A 192 -13.47 -11.46 31.69
C SER A 192 -13.18 -10.39 30.62
N PRO A 193 -13.78 -10.49 29.41
CA PRO A 193 -13.70 -9.43 28.41
C PRO A 193 -14.29 -8.12 28.95
N SER A 194 -13.76 -6.99 28.49
CA SER A 194 -14.28 -5.68 28.90
C SER A 194 -15.70 -5.40 28.41
N GLY A 195 -16.14 -6.05 27.33
CA GLY A 195 -17.43 -5.76 26.68
C GLY A 195 -17.50 -4.40 25.99
N LEU A 196 -16.38 -3.66 25.95
CA LEU A 196 -16.33 -2.29 25.43
C LEU A 196 -15.78 -2.26 24.01
N THR A 197 -16.44 -1.47 23.15
CA THR A 197 -15.96 -1.18 21.80
C THR A 197 -14.63 -0.41 21.83
N ARG A 198 -13.93 -0.31 20.70
CA ARG A 198 -12.68 0.48 20.61
C ARG A 198 -12.92 1.98 20.80
N GLY A 199 -14.11 2.46 20.46
CA GLY A 199 -14.51 3.86 20.55
C GLY A 199 -15.10 4.28 21.90
N ALA A 200 -15.41 3.32 22.78
CA ALA A 200 -16.15 3.54 24.01
C ALA A 200 -15.55 4.66 24.90
N PRO A 201 -16.39 5.57 25.44
CA PRO A 201 -15.96 6.59 26.40
C PRO A 201 -15.22 5.98 27.59
N GLY A 202 -14.15 6.62 28.06
CA GLY A 202 -13.35 6.14 29.18
C GLY A 202 -12.29 5.08 28.82
N ARG A 203 -12.27 4.58 27.58
CA ARG A 203 -11.15 3.77 27.09
C ARG A 203 -9.96 4.68 26.77
N VAL A 204 -8.83 4.46 27.44
CA VAL A 204 -7.59 5.17 27.13
C VAL A 204 -7.17 4.78 25.71
N LYS A 205 -7.28 5.73 24.76
CA LYS A 205 -6.69 5.62 23.41
C LYS A 205 -5.18 5.83 23.50
N THR A 206 -4.47 4.98 24.24
CA THR A 206 -3.01 4.99 24.19
C THR A 206 -2.60 4.34 22.87
N LEU A 207 -2.31 5.17 21.87
CA LEU A 207 -1.47 4.73 20.76
C LEU A 207 -0.19 4.18 21.39
N ASN A 208 0.02 2.87 21.27
CA ASN A 208 1.12 2.18 21.93
C ASN A 208 2.43 2.36 21.16
N ASP A 209 3.55 2.00 21.77
CA ASP A 209 4.87 2.06 21.13
C ASP A 209 4.91 1.29 19.80
N ALA A 210 4.11 0.22 19.68
CA ALA A 210 4.00 -0.54 18.43
C ALA A 210 3.38 0.29 17.29
N TYR A 211 2.43 1.19 17.59
CA TYR A 211 1.89 2.14 16.63
C TYR A 211 2.97 3.14 16.18
N PHE A 212 3.68 3.77 17.11
CA PHE A 212 4.74 4.73 16.76
C PHE A 212 5.90 4.07 15.99
N LYS A 213 6.30 2.86 16.39
CA LYS A 213 7.28 2.05 15.65
C LYS A 213 6.82 1.76 14.22
N ARG A 214 5.52 1.50 14.01
CA ARG A 214 4.94 1.33 12.68
C ARG A 214 5.02 2.62 11.85
N ILE A 215 4.71 3.77 12.43
CA ILE A 215 4.81 5.06 11.73
C ILE A 215 6.27 5.33 11.32
N GLU A 216 7.22 5.14 12.25
CA GLU A 216 8.65 5.31 11.97
C GLU A 216 9.12 4.38 10.84
N ALA A 217 8.68 3.11 10.85
CA ALA A 217 8.99 2.14 9.81
C ALA A 217 8.46 2.56 8.43
N ILE A 218 7.22 3.07 8.37
CA ILE A 218 6.61 3.58 7.14
C ILE A 218 7.38 4.79 6.62
N GLU A 219 7.65 5.77 7.47
CA GLU A 219 8.41 6.97 7.09
C GLU A 219 9.81 6.64 6.58
N PHE A 220 10.52 5.75 7.27
CA PHE A 220 11.82 5.26 6.83
C PHE A 220 11.72 4.65 5.43
N THR A 221 10.75 3.76 5.22
CA THR A 221 10.61 3.00 3.98
C THR A 221 10.26 3.89 2.79
N ILE A 222 9.34 4.85 2.98
CA ILE A 222 8.99 5.83 1.93
C ILE A 222 10.22 6.66 1.53
N LYS A 223 11.02 7.10 2.52
CA LYS A 223 12.27 7.85 2.26
C LYS A 223 13.35 7.01 1.56
N GLN A 224 13.27 5.67 1.63
CA GLN A 224 14.27 4.75 1.06
C GLN A 224 13.86 4.08 -0.26
N ASP A 225 12.59 4.17 -0.68
CA ASP A 225 12.08 3.45 -1.87
C ASP A 225 12.81 3.82 -3.18
N ASP A 226 13.35 5.04 -3.25
CA ASP A 226 14.11 5.53 -4.40
C ASP A 226 15.59 5.12 -4.42
N GLY A 227 16.08 4.36 -3.43
CA GLY A 227 17.48 3.90 -3.35
C GLY A 227 18.50 5.03 -3.20
N THR A 228 18.05 6.19 -2.73
CA THR A 228 18.78 7.47 -2.74
C THR A 228 19.77 7.64 -1.61
N LEU A 229 19.74 6.78 -0.58
CA LEU A 229 20.53 6.98 0.65
C LEU A 229 21.26 5.70 1.08
N PRO A 230 22.41 5.38 0.46
CA PRO A 230 23.23 4.21 0.78
C PRO A 230 23.64 4.11 2.26
N GLU A 231 23.76 5.25 2.98
CA GLU A 231 24.05 5.28 4.41
C GLU A 231 22.95 4.66 5.28
N ASN A 232 21.70 4.67 4.83
CA ASN A 232 20.56 4.20 5.63
C ASN A 232 20.33 2.69 5.51
N LEU A 233 21.05 1.98 4.64
CA LEU A 233 20.97 0.52 4.53
C LEU A 233 21.32 -0.18 5.85
N SER A 234 22.25 0.39 6.63
CA SER A 234 22.64 -0.12 7.96
C SER A 234 21.51 -0.04 9.00
N LYS A 235 20.59 0.93 8.84
CA LYS A 235 19.46 1.18 9.75
C LYS A 235 18.21 0.39 9.38
N ALA A 236 18.21 -0.26 8.22
CA ALA A 236 17.10 -1.09 7.78
C ALA A 236 17.03 -2.38 8.61
N ASP A 237 15.80 -2.77 8.93
CA ASP A 237 15.49 -4.10 9.42
C ASP A 237 15.64 -5.11 8.28
N ILE A 238 15.09 -4.77 7.11
CA ILE A 238 14.99 -5.63 5.94
C ILE A 238 15.47 -4.84 4.71
N VAL A 239 16.29 -5.45 3.86
CA VAL A 239 16.76 -4.88 2.60
C VAL A 239 16.28 -5.75 1.44
N LEU A 240 15.45 -5.18 0.56
CA LEU A 240 14.95 -5.89 -0.62
C LEU A 240 15.81 -5.54 -1.84
N VAL A 241 16.30 -6.56 -2.53
CA VAL A 241 17.16 -6.39 -3.71
C VAL A 241 16.63 -7.14 -4.92
N GLY A 242 16.73 -6.54 -6.10
CA GLY A 242 16.35 -7.22 -7.35
C GLY A 242 15.97 -6.29 -8.48
N VAL A 243 15.66 -6.87 -9.64
CA VAL A 243 15.41 -6.12 -10.89
C VAL A 243 14.13 -5.28 -10.81
N SER A 244 14.00 -4.28 -11.69
CA SER A 244 12.78 -3.46 -11.75
C SER A 244 11.53 -4.31 -12.01
N ARG A 245 10.40 -3.97 -11.36
CA ARG A 245 9.09 -4.66 -11.44
C ARG A 245 8.98 -6.04 -10.77
N THR A 246 9.85 -6.33 -9.81
CA THR A 246 9.73 -7.47 -8.86
C THR A 246 8.81 -7.21 -7.66
N GLY A 247 8.02 -6.12 -7.66
CA GLY A 247 7.13 -5.80 -6.54
C GLY A 247 7.78 -5.21 -5.29
N LYS A 248 9.05 -4.75 -5.34
CA LYS A 248 9.76 -4.17 -4.18
C LYS A 248 8.98 -3.07 -3.43
N THR A 249 8.52 -2.03 -4.12
CA THR A 249 7.81 -0.89 -3.51
C THR A 249 6.51 -1.27 -2.77
N PRO A 250 5.57 -2.02 -3.37
CA PRO A 250 4.39 -2.47 -2.63
C PRO A 250 4.76 -3.44 -1.50
N LEU A 251 5.73 -4.33 -1.70
CA LEU A 251 6.19 -5.27 -0.69
C LEU A 251 6.85 -4.59 0.51
N SER A 252 7.74 -3.62 0.27
CA SER A 252 8.40 -2.86 1.33
C SER A 252 7.40 -2.05 2.12
N THR A 253 6.43 -1.43 1.46
CA THR A 253 5.36 -0.67 2.11
C THR A 253 4.49 -1.58 2.98
N TYR A 254 4.11 -2.76 2.48
CA TYR A 254 3.33 -3.74 3.25
C TYR A 254 4.09 -4.21 4.50
N ILE A 255 5.36 -4.57 4.34
CA ILE A 255 6.22 -4.99 5.47
C ILE A 255 6.41 -3.83 6.47
N ALA A 256 6.54 -2.59 6.01
CA ALA A 256 6.63 -1.41 6.87
C ALA A 256 5.36 -1.19 7.70
N GLN A 257 4.17 -1.49 7.15
CA GLN A 257 2.92 -1.48 7.91
C GLN A 257 2.90 -2.54 9.03
N LYS A 258 3.76 -3.55 8.99
CA LYS A 258 3.97 -4.51 10.11
C LYS A 258 5.02 -4.02 11.12
N GLY A 259 5.65 -2.86 10.89
CA GLY A 259 6.57 -2.21 11.82
C GLY A 259 8.06 -2.45 11.56
N TYR A 260 8.45 -2.81 10.34
CA TYR A 260 9.86 -3.02 9.97
C TYR A 260 10.35 -1.94 9.01
N LYS A 261 11.54 -1.39 9.27
CA LYS A 261 12.22 -0.44 8.40
C LYS A 261 12.75 -1.17 7.16
N VAL A 262 12.17 -0.92 5.99
CA VAL A 262 12.57 -1.59 4.74
C VAL A 262 13.32 -0.65 3.82
N ALA A 263 14.44 -1.10 3.25
CA ALA A 263 15.16 -0.37 2.22
C ALA A 263 15.19 -1.15 0.90
N ASN A 264 14.99 -0.46 -0.22
CA ASN A 264 14.95 -1.07 -1.55
C ASN A 264 16.24 -0.75 -2.32
N VAL A 265 16.98 -1.78 -2.75
CA VAL A 265 18.15 -1.61 -3.62
C VAL A 265 17.87 -2.22 -5.00
N PRO A 266 17.61 -1.39 -6.03
CA PRO A 266 17.32 -1.90 -7.36
C PRO A 266 18.58 -2.41 -8.04
N PHE A 267 18.49 -3.56 -8.70
CA PHE A 267 19.53 -4.03 -9.62
C PHE A 267 19.28 -3.49 -11.02
N VAL A 268 20.28 -2.80 -11.56
CA VAL A 268 20.26 -2.18 -12.89
C VAL A 268 21.53 -2.59 -13.61
N MET A 269 21.40 -3.16 -14.81
CA MET A 269 22.57 -3.60 -15.57
C MET A 269 23.55 -2.46 -15.86
N GLY A 270 24.84 -2.74 -15.67
CA GLY A 270 25.91 -1.77 -15.85
C GLY A 270 25.96 -0.67 -14.79
N VAL A 271 25.25 -0.85 -13.67
CA VAL A 271 25.37 -0.06 -12.46
C VAL A 271 25.74 -1.02 -11.33
N GLU A 272 26.89 -0.81 -10.71
CA GLU A 272 27.26 -1.60 -9.53
C GLU A 272 26.36 -1.23 -8.33
N PRO A 273 25.88 -2.22 -7.57
CA PRO A 273 25.20 -1.95 -6.30
C PRO A 273 26.11 -1.18 -5.34
N PRO A 274 25.54 -0.35 -4.45
CA PRO A 274 26.34 0.42 -3.51
C PRO A 274 27.16 -0.51 -2.59
N ARG A 275 28.41 -0.14 -2.28
CA ARG A 275 29.29 -0.95 -1.42
C ARG A 275 28.68 -1.22 -0.05
N THR A 276 27.90 -0.27 0.47
CA THR A 276 27.20 -0.39 1.75
C THR A 276 26.20 -1.54 1.77
N LEU A 277 25.64 -1.97 0.63
CA LEU A 277 24.77 -3.15 0.56
C LEU A 277 25.51 -4.41 1.03
N PHE A 278 26.76 -4.58 0.62
CA PHE A 278 27.57 -5.76 0.96
C PHE A 278 28.13 -5.70 2.39
N GLN A 279 27.95 -4.57 3.08
CA GLN A 279 28.30 -4.40 4.50
C GLN A 279 27.09 -4.65 5.42
N VAL A 280 25.87 -4.72 4.88
CA VAL A 280 24.68 -5.09 5.64
C VAL A 280 24.80 -6.55 6.07
N GLU A 281 24.34 -6.85 7.28
CA GLU A 281 24.23 -8.22 7.76
C GLU A 281 23.48 -9.08 6.72
N PRO A 282 24.09 -10.15 6.17
CA PRO A 282 23.52 -10.90 5.04
C PRO A 282 22.10 -11.41 5.28
N ARG A 283 21.76 -11.75 6.53
CA ARG A 283 20.44 -12.23 6.96
C ARG A 283 19.31 -11.21 6.80
N LYS A 284 19.64 -9.92 6.71
CA LYS A 284 18.68 -8.83 6.48
C LYS A 284 18.41 -8.60 4.98
N VAL A 285 19.19 -9.21 4.09
CA VAL A 285 19.12 -8.96 2.65
C VAL A 285 18.33 -10.07 1.97
N PHE A 286 17.27 -9.66 1.27
CA PHE A 286 16.34 -10.56 0.56
C PHE A 286 16.34 -10.24 -0.93
N GLY A 287 16.79 -11.21 -1.74
CA GLY A 287 16.71 -11.15 -3.19
C GLY A 287 15.32 -11.50 -3.70
N LEU A 288 14.78 -10.73 -4.62
CA LEU A 288 13.51 -11.02 -5.29
C LEU A 288 13.77 -11.47 -6.73
N LYS A 289 13.41 -12.72 -7.02
CA LYS A 289 13.48 -13.33 -8.35
C LYS A 289 12.07 -13.44 -8.94
N ILE A 290 11.96 -13.29 -10.25
CA ILE A 290 10.71 -13.42 -10.99
C ILE A 290 10.97 -14.14 -12.31
N GLN A 291 10.02 -14.94 -12.78
CA GLN A 291 10.11 -15.61 -14.07
C GLN A 291 10.10 -14.59 -15.22
N LEU A 292 10.89 -14.89 -16.26
CA LEU A 292 11.09 -14.04 -17.43
C LEU A 292 9.78 -13.62 -18.09
N VAL A 293 8.89 -14.59 -18.37
CA VAL A 293 7.63 -14.36 -19.09
C VAL A 293 6.70 -13.44 -18.28
N VAL A 294 6.59 -13.66 -16.98
CA VAL A 294 5.74 -12.85 -16.09
C VAL A 294 6.30 -11.43 -15.95
N LEU A 295 7.62 -11.28 -15.77
CA LEU A 295 8.25 -9.97 -15.70
C LEU A 295 8.07 -9.18 -16.99
N GLN A 296 8.21 -9.84 -18.14
CA GLN A 296 7.97 -9.23 -19.44
C GLN A 296 6.52 -8.75 -19.56
N ALA A 297 5.55 -9.58 -19.19
CA ALA A 297 4.13 -9.23 -19.23
C ALA A 297 3.85 -7.98 -18.37
N ILE A 298 4.33 -7.95 -17.13
CA ILE A 298 4.19 -6.79 -16.22
C ILE A 298 4.78 -5.52 -16.85
N ARG A 299 5.97 -5.62 -17.46
CA ARG A 299 6.61 -4.47 -18.11
C ARG A 299 5.86 -3.99 -19.34
N ARG A 300 5.37 -4.89 -20.18
CA ARG A 300 4.54 -4.54 -21.36
C ARG A 300 3.28 -3.81 -20.93
N THR A 301 2.56 -4.31 -19.92
CA THR A 301 1.38 -3.63 -19.38
C THR A 301 1.74 -2.23 -18.89
N ARG A 302 2.84 -2.08 -18.14
CA ARG A 302 3.26 -0.77 -17.65
C ARG A 302 3.60 0.22 -18.76
N VAL A 303 4.28 -0.20 -19.82
CA VAL A 303 4.60 0.72 -20.93
C VAL A 303 3.33 1.17 -21.64
N LYS A 304 2.39 0.25 -21.89
CA LYS A 304 1.07 0.58 -22.44
C LYS A 304 0.32 1.61 -21.60
N THR A 305 0.28 1.43 -20.27
CA THR A 305 -0.37 2.39 -19.36
C THR A 305 0.29 3.77 -19.37
N LEU A 306 1.60 3.84 -19.65
CA LEU A 306 2.35 5.09 -19.68
C LEU A 306 2.32 5.79 -21.05
N GLY A 307 1.75 5.16 -22.09
CA GLY A 307 1.63 5.74 -23.43
C GLY A 307 2.97 6.07 -24.08
N VAL A 308 4.00 5.25 -23.84
CA VAL A 308 5.36 5.48 -24.36
C VAL A 308 5.53 4.82 -25.74
N ASP A 309 6.26 5.47 -26.65
CA ASP A 309 6.53 5.00 -28.02
C ASP A 309 7.21 3.60 -28.09
N THR A 310 7.02 2.90 -29.21
CA THR A 310 7.49 1.53 -29.50
C THR A 310 9.00 1.32 -29.34
N GLU A 311 9.82 2.35 -29.52
CA GLU A 311 11.27 2.25 -29.27
C GLU A 311 11.63 2.14 -27.78
N ALA A 312 10.85 2.77 -26.90
CA ALA A 312 11.00 2.62 -25.45
C ALA A 312 10.45 1.28 -24.95
N GLU A 313 9.44 0.72 -25.63
CA GLU A 313 8.93 -0.63 -25.38
C GLU A 313 10.02 -1.69 -25.58
N ASN A 314 10.75 -1.65 -26.70
CA ASN A 314 11.83 -2.60 -26.98
C ASN A 314 12.99 -2.48 -25.98
N ASN A 315 13.33 -1.26 -25.57
CA ASN A 315 14.43 -0.97 -24.64
C ASN A 315 14.10 -1.25 -23.16
N TYR A 316 12.86 -1.61 -22.81
CA TYR A 316 12.46 -1.89 -21.42
C TYR A 316 11.79 -3.26 -21.25
N SER A 317 11.05 -3.73 -22.27
CA SER A 317 10.25 -4.96 -22.26
C SER A 317 10.72 -6.02 -23.28
N GLY A 318 11.79 -5.76 -24.03
CA GLY A 318 12.42 -6.74 -24.92
C GLY A 318 12.88 -7.98 -24.15
N ILE A 319 12.51 -9.16 -24.63
CA ILE A 319 12.73 -10.43 -23.91
C ILE A 319 14.22 -10.68 -23.62
N ASP A 320 15.10 -10.35 -24.57
CA ASP A 320 16.54 -10.55 -24.42
C ASP A 320 17.17 -9.60 -23.39
N LEU A 321 16.66 -8.37 -23.31
CA LEU A 321 17.10 -7.43 -22.29
C LEU A 321 16.68 -7.89 -20.90
N VAL A 322 15.41 -8.28 -20.75
CA VAL A 322 14.88 -8.79 -19.47
C VAL A 322 15.65 -10.05 -19.04
N ARG A 323 15.96 -10.96 -19.98
CA ARG A 323 16.81 -12.12 -19.71
C ARG A 323 18.19 -11.71 -19.18
N LYS A 324 18.88 -10.81 -19.88
CA LYS A 324 20.19 -10.29 -19.44
C LYS A 324 20.13 -9.64 -18.06
N GLU A 325 19.05 -8.92 -17.73
CA GLU A 325 18.86 -8.33 -16.40
C GLU A 325 18.68 -9.39 -15.30
N LEU A 326 17.90 -10.43 -15.58
CA LEU A 326 17.72 -11.56 -14.66
C LEU A 326 19.03 -12.34 -14.46
N ASP A 327 19.81 -12.55 -15.52
CA ASP A 327 21.13 -13.20 -15.45
C ASP A 327 22.14 -12.34 -14.67
N PHE A 328 22.08 -11.01 -14.84
CA PHE A 328 22.86 -10.07 -14.04
C PHE A 328 22.50 -10.16 -12.55
N ALA A 329 21.22 -10.14 -12.21
CA ALA A 329 20.76 -10.28 -10.83
C ALA A 329 21.15 -11.63 -10.22
N SER A 330 20.98 -12.72 -10.98
CA SER A 330 21.32 -14.08 -10.55
C SER A 330 22.80 -14.22 -10.19
N ARG A 331 23.70 -13.65 -10.99
CA ARG A 331 25.14 -13.61 -10.67
C ARG A 331 25.47 -12.83 -9.40
N ILE A 332 24.69 -11.79 -9.07
CA ILE A 332 24.86 -11.07 -7.79
C ILE A 332 24.41 -11.98 -6.64
N TYR A 333 23.28 -12.68 -6.79
CA TYR A 333 22.79 -13.61 -5.76
C TYR A 333 23.78 -14.76 -5.51
N GLU A 334 24.33 -15.37 -6.56
CA GLU A 334 25.32 -16.45 -6.46
C GLU A 334 26.59 -16.04 -5.70
N ARG A 335 27.02 -14.77 -5.84
CA ARG A 335 28.16 -14.22 -5.11
C ARG A 335 27.87 -13.92 -3.64
N ASN A 336 26.60 -13.98 -3.23
CA ASN A 336 26.15 -13.62 -1.88
C ASN A 336 25.25 -14.74 -1.31
N PRO A 337 25.80 -15.93 -1.00
CA PRO A 337 25.03 -17.09 -0.56
C PRO A 337 24.31 -16.90 0.79
N GLY A 338 24.69 -15.88 1.56
CA GLY A 338 24.00 -15.51 2.81
C GLY A 338 22.67 -14.78 2.60
N TRP A 339 22.32 -14.39 1.37
CA TRP A 339 21.07 -13.71 1.06
C TRP A 339 19.98 -14.73 0.73
N ALA A 340 18.80 -14.58 1.32
CA ALA A 340 17.65 -15.39 0.94
C ALA A 340 17.07 -14.89 -0.39
N VAL A 341 16.93 -15.76 -1.39
CA VAL A 341 16.34 -15.42 -2.70
C VAL A 341 14.94 -16.00 -2.79
N ILE A 342 13.95 -15.14 -2.96
CA ILE A 342 12.53 -15.47 -2.96
C ILE A 342 11.98 -15.30 -4.36
N ASP A 343 11.37 -16.36 -4.89
CA ASP A 343 10.59 -16.28 -6.12
C ASP A 343 9.23 -15.64 -5.82
N VAL A 344 8.96 -14.50 -6.47
CA VAL A 344 7.73 -13.70 -6.34
C VAL A 344 6.76 -13.92 -7.49
N THR A 345 7.03 -14.88 -8.39
CA THR A 345 6.19 -15.15 -9.55
C THR A 345 4.80 -15.58 -9.13
N ASN A 346 3.77 -14.88 -9.60
CA ASN A 346 2.36 -15.15 -9.32
C ASN A 346 2.02 -15.24 -7.82
N LYS A 347 2.81 -14.59 -6.95
CA LYS A 347 2.53 -14.54 -5.51
C LYS A 347 1.94 -13.21 -5.11
N ALA A 348 1.05 -13.25 -4.12
CA ALA A 348 0.55 -12.05 -3.49
C ALA A 348 1.67 -11.37 -2.66
N ILE A 349 1.48 -10.08 -2.38
CA ILE A 349 2.44 -9.29 -1.58
C ILE A 349 2.47 -9.82 -0.15
N GLU A 350 1.30 -10.17 0.39
CA GLU A 350 1.06 -10.74 1.70
C GLU A 350 1.83 -12.06 1.89
N GLU A 351 1.76 -12.95 0.91
CA GLU A 351 2.45 -14.25 0.92
C GLU A 351 3.97 -14.06 0.92
N THR A 352 4.47 -13.20 0.04
CA THR A 352 5.91 -12.90 -0.06
C THR A 352 6.42 -12.26 1.23
N ALA A 353 5.65 -11.34 1.82
CA ALA A 353 5.96 -10.72 3.10
C ALA A 353 6.00 -11.74 4.23
N ALA A 354 5.07 -12.70 4.27
CA ALA A 354 5.05 -13.77 5.26
C ALA A 354 6.33 -14.63 5.21
N VAL A 355 6.79 -14.99 4.00
CA VAL A 355 8.05 -15.72 3.80
C VAL A 355 9.25 -14.92 4.30
N ILE A 356 9.35 -13.64 3.93
CA ILE A 356 10.45 -12.76 4.37
C ILE A 356 10.47 -12.65 5.89
N LEU A 357 9.32 -12.35 6.50
CA LEU A 357 9.23 -12.15 7.95
C LEU A 357 9.55 -13.43 8.71
N ARG A 358 9.12 -14.60 8.22
CA ARG A 358 9.49 -15.89 8.80
C ARG A 358 11.01 -16.07 8.81
N LEU A 359 11.65 -15.94 7.65
CA LEU A 359 13.11 -16.09 7.53
C LEU A 359 13.87 -15.06 8.39
N TYR A 360 13.34 -13.85 8.50
CA TYR A 360 13.90 -12.77 9.32
C TYR A 360 13.87 -13.09 10.82
N HIS A 361 12.80 -13.73 11.32
CA HIS A 361 12.66 -14.11 12.73
C HIS A 361 13.37 -15.42 13.06
N ASP A 362 13.31 -16.42 12.18
CA ASP A 362 13.97 -17.72 12.35
C ASP A 362 15.49 -17.55 12.53
N GLY A 363 16.09 -16.58 11.82
CA GLY A 363 17.52 -16.27 11.94
C GLY A 363 17.93 -15.61 13.27
N ARG A 364 16.98 -15.22 14.13
CA ARG A 364 17.24 -14.52 15.40
C ARG A 364 16.94 -15.33 16.64
N ASP A 365 16.04 -16.30 16.55
CA ASP A 365 15.56 -17.06 17.70
C ASP A 365 15.99 -18.55 17.60
N THR A 366 17.31 -18.78 17.67
CA THR A 366 17.92 -20.12 17.56
C THR A 366 17.62 -21.04 18.76
N SER A 367 16.92 -20.53 19.77
CA SER A 367 16.54 -21.26 20.99
C SER A 367 15.27 -22.10 20.83
N THR A 368 14.50 -21.88 19.76
CA THR A 368 13.21 -22.56 19.56
C THR A 368 13.30 -23.71 18.56
N THR A 369 12.71 -24.85 18.92
CA THR A 369 12.66 -26.05 18.06
C THR A 369 11.70 -25.91 16.88
N VAL A 370 10.74 -24.97 16.98
CA VAL A 370 9.74 -24.70 15.95
C VAL A 370 9.86 -23.24 15.49
N PRO A 371 10.11 -22.98 14.20
CA PRO A 371 10.23 -21.62 13.68
C PRO A 371 8.89 -20.86 13.76
N ARG A 372 8.92 -19.62 14.24
CA ARG A 372 7.70 -18.84 14.53
C ARG A 372 7.93 -17.32 14.51
N ILE A 373 6.87 -16.57 14.22
CA ILE A 373 6.85 -15.12 14.39
C ILE A 373 6.18 -14.81 15.74
N SER A 374 6.94 -14.23 16.67
CA SER A 374 6.45 -13.93 18.03
C SER A 374 6.25 -12.43 18.24
N LYS A 375 5.19 -12.07 18.98
CA LYS A 375 4.93 -10.70 19.42
C LYS A 375 4.48 -10.69 20.87
N ARG A 376 5.09 -9.81 21.68
CA ARG A 376 4.66 -9.54 23.05
C ARG A 376 3.60 -8.43 23.03
N TYR A 377 2.52 -8.62 23.79
CA TYR A 377 1.43 -7.68 23.97
C TYR A 377 1.54 -6.98 25.32
#